data_AF-A0AAV8YV01-F1
#
_entry.id   AF-A0AAV8YV01-F1
#
_cell.length_a   1.000
_cell.length_b   1.000
_cell.length_c   1.000
_cell.angle_alpha   90.00
_cell.angle_beta   90.00
_cell.angle_gamma   90.00
#
_symmetry.space_group_name_H-M   'P 1'
#
loop_
_entity.id
_entity.type
_entity.pdbx_description
1 polymer ?
#
loop_
_entity_poly.entity_id
_entity_poly.type
_entity_poly.pdbx_seq_one_letter_code
_entity_poly.pdbx_strand_id
1 'polypeptide(L)'
;MNNYHIPIRVSTFDRTEQVLLKAFKYISLPLKYLQYFSLYLIKKDNSGDIIILRKLLDFESPYMSHKIMRDANKIVIRKSYWDINYDFELMTDPVALNLLYAQTAMEIGKGWIIANERTQKLKYYGFTQFMPCYCDYPKAQTKVLIAIGDQELNMRIIGPGQLVKEGNFKVTRMRCWRITATHNKEKMAANSGSNGSSGLELSFEYLMPKDKLQWINISS
;
A
#
# COMPACT_ATOMS: atom_id res chain seq x y z
N MET A 1 -2.72 3.38 11.79
CA MET A 1 -2.63 4.85 11.89
C MET A 1 -3.59 5.31 12.98
N ASN A 2 -3.10 6.05 13.96
CA ASN A 2 -3.80 6.39 15.21
C ASN A 2 -4.88 7.51 15.09
N ASN A 3 -5.31 7.87 13.87
CA ASN A 3 -6.23 8.98 13.58
C ASN A 3 -5.83 10.35 14.19
N TYR A 4 -4.59 10.51 14.67
CA TYR A 4 -4.10 11.77 15.20
C TYR A 4 -4.11 12.84 14.10
N HIS A 5 -4.72 13.99 14.37
CA HIS A 5 -4.87 15.07 13.40
C HIS A 5 -3.71 16.06 13.55
N ILE A 6 -3.05 16.39 12.43
CA ILE A 6 -1.94 17.33 12.35
C ILE A 6 -2.42 18.61 11.63
N PRO A 7 -2.91 19.63 12.37
CA PRO A 7 -3.43 20.86 11.78
C PRO A 7 -2.31 21.80 11.33
N ILE A 8 -1.75 21.56 10.15
CA ILE A 8 -0.76 22.45 9.52
C ILE A 8 -1.40 23.38 8.48
N ARG A 9 -0.87 24.61 8.38
CA ARG A 9 -1.21 25.53 7.29
C ARG A 9 -0.39 25.21 6.06
N VAL A 10 -1.07 24.95 4.94
CA VAL A 10 -0.46 24.64 3.65
C VAL A 10 -0.99 25.57 2.55
N SER A 11 -0.13 25.87 1.59
CA SER A 11 -0.44 26.57 0.34
C SER A 11 -0.75 25.56 -0.76
N THR A 12 -1.51 25.99 -1.79
CA THR A 12 -1.69 25.20 -3.01
C THR A 12 -0.39 24.97 -3.77
N PHE A 13 0.62 25.82 -3.55
CA PHE A 13 1.96 25.71 -4.16
C PHE A 13 2.96 24.90 -3.33
N ASP A 14 2.60 24.49 -2.10
CA ASP A 14 3.50 23.65 -1.30
C ASP A 14 3.60 22.27 -1.96
N ARG A 15 4.84 21.84 -2.23
CA ARG A 15 5.15 20.49 -2.71
C ARG A 15 5.08 19.46 -1.59
N THR A 16 4.98 18.18 -1.94
CA THR A 16 4.91 17.04 -1.00
C THR A 16 5.93 17.11 0.12
N GLU A 17 7.20 17.34 -0.20
CA GLU A 17 8.28 17.46 0.79
C GLU A 17 8.06 18.65 1.76
N GLN A 18 7.62 19.81 1.24
CA GLN A 18 7.38 21.00 2.08
C GLN A 18 6.24 20.78 3.07
N VAL A 19 5.18 20.09 2.64
CA VAL A 19 4.08 19.71 3.53
C VAL A 19 4.55 18.69 4.57
N LEU A 20 5.35 17.70 4.17
CA LEU A 20 5.92 16.71 5.09
C LEU A 20 6.82 17.37 6.15
N LEU A 21 7.69 18.31 5.73
CA LEU A 21 8.56 19.10 6.62
C LEU A 21 7.74 19.89 7.65
N LYS A 22 6.65 20.54 7.22
CA LYS A 22 5.75 21.27 8.15
C LYS A 22 5.11 20.30 9.15
N ALA A 23 4.68 19.13 8.70
CA ALA A 23 4.09 18.12 9.57
C ALA A 23 5.11 17.57 10.58
N PHE A 24 6.34 17.30 10.16
CA PHE A 24 7.45 16.86 11.03
C PHE A 24 7.74 17.87 12.14
N LYS A 25 7.85 19.15 11.78
CA LYS A 25 8.02 20.24 12.76
C LYS A 25 6.85 20.32 13.74
N TYR A 26 5.63 20.11 13.26
CA TYR A 26 4.43 20.13 14.12
C TYR A 26 4.43 19.00 15.15
N ILE A 27 4.80 17.78 14.76
CA ILE A 27 4.84 16.62 15.66
C ILE A 27 6.17 16.46 16.40
N SER A 28 7.07 17.44 16.29
CA SER A 28 8.42 17.42 16.87
C SER A 28 9.26 16.21 16.46
N LEU A 29 9.07 15.69 15.24
CA LEU A 29 9.88 14.60 14.70
C LEU A 29 11.17 15.17 14.06
N PRO A 30 12.37 14.70 14.45
CA PRO A 30 13.62 15.19 13.89
C PRO A 30 13.70 15.07 12.36
N LEU A 31 14.17 16.14 11.69
CA LEU A 31 14.22 16.20 10.23
C LEU A 31 15.20 15.18 9.60
N LYS A 32 16.14 14.64 10.37
CA LYS A 32 16.99 13.52 9.93
C LYS A 32 16.18 12.30 9.48
N TYR A 33 14.95 12.15 9.98
CA TYR A 33 14.07 11.04 9.64
C TYR A 33 13.21 11.28 8.39
N LEU A 34 13.32 12.44 7.73
CA LEU A 34 12.41 12.83 6.64
C LEU A 34 12.37 11.78 5.51
N GLN A 35 13.53 11.23 5.17
CA GLN A 35 13.69 10.21 4.12
C GLN A 35 12.95 8.89 4.41
N TYR A 36 12.62 8.61 5.67
CA TYR A 36 11.97 7.36 6.08
C TYR A 36 10.44 7.41 5.97
N PHE A 37 9.87 8.60 5.76
CA PHE A 37 8.42 8.77 5.69
C PHE A 37 8.00 9.44 4.39
N SER A 38 6.73 9.25 4.04
CA SER A 38 6.13 9.94 2.90
C SER A 38 4.66 10.21 3.16
N LEU A 39 4.07 11.10 2.35
CA LEU A 39 2.65 11.37 2.36
C LEU A 39 1.92 10.39 1.44
N TYR A 40 0.82 9.82 1.93
CA TYR A 40 -0.04 8.92 1.18
C TYR A 40 -1.46 9.48 1.16
N LEU A 41 -2.14 9.33 0.02
CA LEU A 41 -3.58 9.52 -0.08
C LEU A 41 -4.28 8.24 0.36
N ILE A 42 -5.29 8.39 1.21
CA ILE A 42 -6.09 7.26 1.69
C ILE A 42 -7.58 7.53 1.52
N LYS A 43 -8.33 6.45 1.31
CA LYS A 43 -9.80 6.39 1.41
C LYS A 43 -10.16 5.69 2.71
N LYS A 44 -11.29 6.10 3.31
CA LYS A 44 -11.99 5.29 4.30
C LYS A 44 -13.23 4.73 3.62
N ASP A 45 -13.41 3.42 3.65
CA ASP A 45 -14.63 2.82 3.14
C ASP A 45 -15.79 2.97 4.15
N ASN A 46 -16.95 2.40 3.80
CA ASN A 46 -18.16 2.47 4.63
C ASN A 46 -18.03 1.74 5.97
N SER A 47 -17.12 0.77 6.07
CA SER A 47 -16.79 0.05 7.31
C SER A 47 -15.82 0.85 8.19
N GLY A 48 -15.34 2.01 7.71
CA GLY A 48 -14.30 2.81 8.35
C GLY A 48 -12.89 2.33 8.05
N ASP A 49 -12.74 1.33 7.17
CA ASP A 49 -11.48 0.71 6.85
C ASP A 49 -10.62 1.62 5.96
N ILE A 50 -9.35 1.76 6.34
CA ILE A 50 -8.38 2.55 5.58
C ILE A 50 -7.89 1.76 4.36
N ILE A 51 -8.09 2.33 3.18
CA ILE A 51 -7.53 1.87 1.90
C ILE A 51 -6.46 2.88 1.47
N ILE A 52 -5.25 2.39 1.23
CA ILE A 52 -4.17 3.21 0.70
C ILE A 52 -4.37 3.34 -0.81
N LEU A 53 -4.51 4.58 -1.31
CA LEU A 53 -4.70 4.84 -2.74
C LEU A 53 -3.35 4.91 -3.45
N ARG A 54 -2.46 5.81 -2.99
CA ARG A 54 -1.10 5.95 -3.53
C ARG A 54 -0.22 6.82 -2.63
N LYS A 55 1.10 6.71 -2.83
CA LYS A 55 2.10 7.69 -2.37
C LYS A 55 2.00 8.96 -3.21
N LEU A 56 2.14 10.13 -2.58
CA LEU A 56 2.32 11.41 -3.27
C LEU A 56 3.79 11.55 -3.69
N LEU A 57 3.99 11.97 -4.93
CA LEU A 57 5.30 12.24 -5.53
C LEU A 57 5.78 13.65 -5.18
N ASP A 58 7.07 13.88 -5.27
CA ASP A 58 7.70 15.11 -4.76
C ASP A 58 7.25 16.38 -5.49
N PHE A 59 6.88 16.26 -6.77
CA PHE A 59 6.39 17.38 -7.57
C PHE A 59 4.94 17.75 -7.28
N GLU A 60 4.18 16.89 -6.60
CA GLU A 60 2.76 17.11 -6.38
C GLU A 60 2.50 18.15 -5.28
N SER A 61 1.37 18.85 -5.41
CA SER A 61 0.78 19.61 -4.31
C SER A 61 -0.18 18.70 -3.53
N PRO A 62 0.09 18.38 -2.26
CA PRO A 62 -0.80 17.52 -1.48
C PRO A 62 -2.21 18.10 -1.35
N TYR A 63 -2.32 19.42 -1.19
CA TYR A 63 -3.61 20.10 -1.12
C TYR A 63 -4.44 19.89 -2.39
N MET A 64 -3.84 20.15 -3.55
CA MET A 64 -4.54 19.99 -4.84
C MET A 64 -4.87 18.52 -5.12
N SER A 65 -3.91 17.62 -4.85
CA SER A 65 -4.08 16.18 -5.07
C SER A 65 -5.23 15.60 -4.23
N HIS A 66 -5.35 16.04 -2.97
CA HIS A 66 -6.46 15.67 -2.10
C HIS A 66 -7.80 16.25 -2.59
N LYS A 67 -7.82 17.50 -3.04
CA LYS A 67 -9.06 18.15 -3.53
C LYS A 67 -9.60 17.54 -4.83
N ILE A 68 -8.72 17.13 -5.73
CA ILE A 68 -9.12 16.60 -7.05
C ILE A 68 -9.58 15.14 -6.94
N MET A 69 -8.95 14.35 -6.06
CA MET A 69 -9.30 12.94 -5.88
C MET A 69 -10.55 12.78 -5.02
N ARG A 70 -11.72 12.69 -5.67
CA ARG A 70 -13.03 12.53 -5.00
C ARG A 70 -13.10 11.33 -4.04
N ASP A 71 -12.37 10.26 -4.36
CA ASP A 71 -12.28 9.06 -3.54
C ASP A 71 -11.33 9.20 -2.34
N ALA A 72 -10.44 10.19 -2.32
CA ALA A 72 -9.48 10.38 -1.25
C ALA A 72 -10.10 11.17 -0.10
N ASN A 73 -10.06 10.60 1.10
CA ASN A 73 -10.63 11.22 2.29
C ASN A 73 -9.55 11.96 3.09
N LYS A 74 -8.33 11.44 3.15
CA LYS A 74 -7.25 11.99 4.00
C LYS A 74 -5.87 11.85 3.37
N ILE A 75 -4.96 12.71 3.82
CA ILE A 75 -3.51 12.55 3.65
C ILE A 75 -2.94 12.04 4.97
N VAL A 76 -2.01 11.11 4.90
CA VAL A 76 -1.37 10.51 6.09
C VAL A 76 0.14 10.41 5.92
N ILE A 77 0.86 10.54 7.02
CA ILE A 77 2.28 10.21 7.10
C ILE A 77 2.39 8.70 7.30
N ARG A 78 3.24 8.04 6.52
CA ARG A 78 3.49 6.59 6.62
C ARG A 78 4.97 6.30 6.37
N LYS A 79 5.49 5.26 7.03
CA LYS A 79 6.79 4.65 6.69
C LYS A 79 6.85 4.36 5.19
N SER A 80 7.97 4.73 4.55
CA SER A 80 8.16 4.65 3.09
C SER A 80 9.51 4.04 2.70
N TYR A 81 9.88 2.93 3.35
CA TYR A 81 11.07 2.14 3.04
C TYR A 81 10.77 0.64 3.19
N TRP A 82 11.55 -0.17 2.47
CA TRP A 82 11.38 -1.63 2.44
C TRP A 82 12.34 -2.38 3.39
N ASP A 83 13.53 -1.82 3.64
CA ASP A 83 14.52 -2.42 4.54
C ASP A 83 14.12 -2.17 5.99
N ILE A 84 13.71 -3.23 6.69
CA ILE A 84 13.27 -3.17 8.08
C ILE A 84 14.40 -2.82 9.04
N ASN A 85 15.67 -2.91 8.63
CA ASN A 85 16.79 -2.54 9.49
C ASN A 85 16.80 -1.04 9.84
N TYR A 86 16.17 -0.19 9.02
CA TYR A 86 15.98 1.22 9.37
C TYR A 86 15.07 1.44 10.59
N ASP A 87 14.26 0.44 10.97
CA ASP A 87 13.45 0.52 12.18
C ASP A 87 14.31 0.68 13.43
N PHE A 88 15.49 0.05 13.48
CA PHE A 88 16.37 0.16 14.66
C PHE A 88 16.79 1.60 14.95
N GLU A 89 17.05 2.41 13.92
CA GLU A 89 17.37 3.84 14.10
C GLU A 89 16.12 4.63 14.53
N LEU A 90 14.98 4.37 13.91
CA LEU A 90 13.72 5.07 14.17
C LEU A 90 13.15 4.78 15.55
N MET A 91 13.34 3.55 16.06
CA MET A 91 12.88 3.16 17.39
C MET A 91 13.61 3.89 18.53
N THR A 92 14.72 4.57 18.25
CA THR A 92 15.43 5.40 19.24
C THR A 92 14.74 6.73 19.54
N ASP A 93 13.84 7.18 18.66
CA ASP A 93 13.06 8.40 18.84
C ASP A 93 11.60 8.08 19.20
N PRO A 94 11.03 8.66 20.27
CA PRO A 94 9.70 8.29 20.74
C PRO A 94 8.58 8.66 19.75
N VAL A 95 8.74 9.72 18.95
CA VAL A 95 7.73 10.11 17.96
C VAL A 95 7.77 9.15 16.77
N ALA A 96 8.97 8.83 16.27
CA ALA A 96 9.16 7.84 15.21
C ALA A 96 8.68 6.45 15.64
N LEU A 97 9.04 6.00 16.84
CA LEU A 97 8.57 4.74 17.43
C LEU A 97 7.04 4.68 17.48
N ASN A 98 6.38 5.75 17.93
CA ASN A 98 4.93 5.82 17.98
C ASN A 98 4.28 5.75 16.58
N LEU A 99 4.88 6.38 15.58
CA LEU A 99 4.42 6.28 14.18
C LEU A 99 4.52 4.85 13.65
N LEU A 100 5.65 4.17 13.89
CA LEU A 100 5.85 2.77 13.53
C LEU A 100 4.84 1.87 14.26
N TYR A 101 4.74 2.01 15.58
CA TYR A 101 3.81 1.24 16.40
C TYR A 101 2.35 1.41 15.96
N ALA A 102 1.90 2.65 15.75
CA ALA A 102 0.53 2.93 15.32
C ALA A 102 0.21 2.37 13.92
N GLN A 103 1.21 2.25 13.05
CA GLN A 103 1.08 1.58 11.77
C GLN A 103 1.00 0.05 11.95
N THR A 104 1.96 -0.54 12.65
CA THR A 104 2.04 -1.99 12.87
C THR A 104 0.84 -2.54 13.62
N ALA A 105 0.38 -1.88 14.68
CA ALA A 105 -0.79 -2.30 15.44
C ALA A 105 -2.06 -2.34 14.56
N MET A 106 -2.21 -1.37 13.65
CA MET A 106 -3.31 -1.35 12.68
C MET A 106 -3.19 -2.51 11.68
N GLU A 107 -1.99 -2.79 11.20
CA GLU A 107 -1.73 -3.89 10.25
C GLU A 107 -1.95 -5.27 10.89
N ILE A 108 -1.58 -5.46 12.16
CA ILE A 108 -1.93 -6.66 12.93
C ILE A 108 -3.45 -6.77 13.10
N GLY A 109 -4.11 -5.68 13.51
CA GLY A 109 -5.57 -5.66 13.68
C GLY A 109 -6.35 -5.99 12.39
N LYS A 110 -5.78 -5.67 11.22
CA LYS A 110 -6.34 -6.04 9.90
C LYS A 110 -5.96 -7.44 9.42
N GLY A 111 -5.16 -8.19 10.17
CA GLY A 111 -4.60 -9.48 9.73
C GLY A 111 -3.60 -9.34 8.55
N TRP A 112 -3.11 -8.13 8.31
CA TRP A 112 -2.11 -7.84 7.28
C TRP A 112 -0.73 -8.34 7.69
N ILE A 113 -0.44 -8.24 8.98
CA ILE A 113 0.70 -8.87 9.65
C ILE A 113 0.16 -10.04 10.46
N ILE A 114 0.75 -11.21 10.28
CA ILE A 114 0.38 -12.40 11.04
C ILE A 114 1.36 -12.53 12.21
N ALA A 115 0.86 -12.18 13.39
CA ALA A 115 1.57 -12.42 14.65
C ALA A 115 1.30 -13.85 15.11
N ASN A 116 2.34 -14.69 15.14
CA ASN A 116 2.25 -16.02 15.74
C ASN A 116 2.88 -15.95 17.13
N GLU A 117 2.05 -16.10 18.16
CA GLU A 117 2.45 -16.06 19.57
C GLU A 117 3.61 -17.02 19.89
N ARG A 118 3.74 -18.12 19.12
CA ARG A 118 4.74 -19.17 19.35
C ARG A 118 6.11 -18.89 18.74
N THR A 119 6.21 -18.05 17.72
CA THR A 119 7.46 -17.91 16.94
C THR A 119 8.17 -16.57 17.13
N GLN A 120 7.57 -15.63 17.88
CA GLN A 120 8.03 -14.23 18.02
C GLN A 120 8.28 -13.53 16.66
N LYS A 121 7.83 -14.12 15.55
CA LYS A 121 8.01 -13.61 14.19
C LYS A 121 6.70 -13.02 13.70
N LEU A 122 6.78 -11.79 13.19
CA LEU A 122 5.68 -11.10 12.54
C LEU A 122 5.75 -11.36 11.03
N LYS A 123 5.03 -12.39 10.54
CA LYS A 123 5.00 -12.69 9.10
C LYS A 123 4.33 -11.51 8.37
N TYR A 124 4.95 -11.08 7.27
CA TYR A 124 4.56 -9.91 6.48
C TYR A 124 4.80 -8.54 7.15
N TYR A 125 5.55 -8.48 8.25
CA TYR A 125 6.02 -7.19 8.76
C TYR A 125 6.88 -6.47 7.72
N GLY A 126 6.63 -5.18 7.49
CA GLY A 126 7.30 -4.39 6.46
C GLY A 126 6.70 -4.54 5.04
N PHE A 127 5.69 -5.39 4.86
CA PHE A 127 5.02 -5.51 3.57
C PHE A 127 3.93 -4.45 3.41
N THR A 128 3.74 -4.00 2.17
CA THR A 128 2.55 -3.24 1.75
C THR A 128 1.52 -4.23 1.24
N GLN A 129 0.35 -4.25 1.88
CA GLN A 129 -0.80 -5.06 1.47
C GLN A 129 -1.75 -4.26 0.59
N PHE A 130 -2.37 -4.95 -0.36
CA PHE A 130 -3.37 -4.39 -1.27
C PHE A 130 -4.74 -5.00 -0.98
N MET A 131 -5.80 -4.42 -1.56
CA MET A 131 -7.14 -5.00 -1.47
C MET A 131 -7.20 -6.34 -2.20
N PRO A 132 -8.11 -7.26 -1.81
CA PRO A 132 -8.33 -8.49 -2.55
C PRO A 132 -8.65 -8.19 -4.02
N CYS A 133 -7.98 -8.89 -4.92
CA CYS A 133 -8.09 -8.71 -6.36
C CYS A 133 -8.08 -10.08 -7.07
N TYR A 134 -7.99 -10.08 -8.39
CA TYR A 134 -7.97 -11.31 -9.20
C TYR A 134 -6.68 -11.41 -10.00
N CYS A 135 -6.27 -12.64 -10.30
CA CYS A 135 -5.17 -12.90 -11.21
C CYS A 135 -5.40 -14.16 -12.04
N ASP A 136 -4.51 -14.40 -13.01
CA ASP A 136 -4.53 -15.58 -13.87
C ASP A 136 -3.62 -16.73 -13.40
N TYR A 137 -3.03 -16.61 -12.21
CA TYR A 137 -2.16 -17.62 -11.61
C TYR A 137 -2.75 -18.20 -10.30
N PRO A 138 -2.79 -19.53 -10.11
CA PRO A 138 -2.32 -20.58 -11.03
C PRO A 138 -3.32 -20.87 -12.16
N LYS A 139 -4.52 -20.28 -12.12
CA LYS A 139 -5.55 -20.36 -13.15
C LYS A 139 -6.27 -19.02 -13.28
N ALA A 140 -6.96 -18.82 -14.40
CA ALA A 140 -7.80 -17.64 -14.62
C ALA A 140 -8.77 -17.39 -13.46
N GLN A 141 -9.03 -16.11 -13.16
CA GLN A 141 -9.98 -15.66 -12.15
C GLN A 141 -9.66 -16.18 -10.73
N THR A 142 -8.38 -16.39 -10.41
CA THR A 142 -7.96 -16.73 -9.06
C THR A 142 -8.05 -15.49 -8.17
N LYS A 143 -8.87 -15.55 -7.11
CA LYS A 143 -8.96 -14.47 -6.12
C LYS A 143 -7.76 -14.52 -5.17
N VAL A 144 -7.07 -13.38 -5.02
CA VAL A 144 -5.82 -13.28 -4.27
C VAL A 144 -5.77 -12.03 -3.40
N LEU A 145 -4.99 -12.12 -2.33
CA LEU A 145 -4.52 -10.97 -1.58
C LEU A 145 -3.04 -10.74 -1.93
N ILE A 146 -2.71 -9.53 -2.38
CA ILE A 146 -1.36 -9.18 -2.79
C ILE A 146 -0.63 -8.47 -1.65
N ALA A 147 0.62 -8.87 -1.41
CA ALA A 147 1.54 -8.18 -0.52
C ALA A 147 2.87 -7.97 -1.26
N ILE A 148 3.48 -6.80 -1.14
CA ILE A 148 4.82 -6.54 -1.68
C ILE A 148 5.72 -6.16 -0.51
N GLY A 149 6.92 -6.72 -0.44
CA GLY A 149 7.88 -6.52 0.64
C GLY A 149 8.99 -7.57 0.56
N ASP A 150 10.09 -7.39 1.30
CA ASP A 150 11.19 -8.36 1.33
C ASP A 150 11.70 -8.81 -0.06
N GLN A 151 11.77 -7.84 -0.99
CA GLN A 151 12.17 -8.07 -2.39
C GLN A 151 11.30 -9.10 -3.14
N GLU A 152 10.04 -9.23 -2.74
CA GLU A 152 9.09 -10.15 -3.37
C GLU A 152 7.67 -9.59 -3.44
N LEU A 153 6.91 -10.11 -4.40
CA LEU A 153 5.46 -10.01 -4.47
C LEU A 153 4.87 -11.35 -4.01
N ASN A 154 4.11 -11.32 -2.93
CA ASN A 154 3.37 -12.46 -2.41
C ASN A 154 1.93 -12.43 -2.92
N MET A 155 1.47 -13.58 -3.42
CA MET A 155 0.08 -13.84 -3.75
C MET A 155 -0.51 -14.86 -2.79
N ARG A 156 -1.45 -14.42 -1.97
CA ARG A 156 -2.17 -15.26 -1.02
C ARG A 156 -3.51 -15.67 -1.63
N ILE A 157 -3.66 -16.92 -2.05
CA ILE A 157 -4.86 -17.41 -2.73
C ILE A 157 -5.99 -17.59 -1.72
N ILE A 158 -7.11 -16.92 -2.00
CA ILE A 158 -8.33 -16.96 -1.19
C ILE A 158 -9.25 -18.03 -1.79
N GLY A 159 -9.47 -19.13 -1.06
CA GLY A 159 -10.48 -20.14 -1.38
C GLY A 159 -11.82 -19.87 -0.69
N PRO A 160 -12.75 -20.84 -0.69
CA PRO A 160 -14.00 -20.74 0.05
C PRO A 160 -13.72 -20.57 1.55
N GLY A 161 -13.73 -19.32 2.04
CA GLY A 161 -13.60 -18.97 3.46
C GLY A 161 -12.20 -19.05 4.09
N GLN A 162 -11.16 -19.51 3.38
CA GLN A 162 -9.80 -19.61 3.94
C GLN A 162 -8.68 -19.39 2.92
N LEU A 163 -7.51 -18.98 3.41
CA LEU A 163 -6.25 -18.99 2.67
C LEU A 163 -5.87 -20.43 2.30
N VAL A 164 -5.71 -20.72 1.01
CA VAL A 164 -5.46 -22.09 0.52
C VAL A 164 -4.01 -22.32 0.13
N LYS A 165 -3.34 -21.30 -0.43
CA LYS A 165 -1.96 -21.41 -0.91
C LYS A 165 -1.31 -20.05 -1.03
N GLU A 166 0.01 -20.01 -0.96
CA GLU A 166 0.83 -18.82 -1.18
C GLU A 166 1.72 -19.02 -2.42
N GLY A 167 1.86 -17.98 -3.24
CA GLY A 167 2.83 -17.89 -4.32
C GLY A 167 3.80 -16.73 -4.06
N ASN A 168 5.10 -17.01 -4.08
CA ASN A 168 6.14 -16.03 -3.77
C ASN A 168 6.93 -15.72 -5.04
N PHE A 169 6.86 -14.47 -5.49
CA PHE A 169 7.50 -14.00 -6.72
C PHE A 169 8.64 -13.05 -6.38
N LYS A 170 9.89 -13.53 -6.44
CA LYS A 170 11.07 -12.71 -6.17
C LYS A 170 11.23 -11.64 -7.26
N VAL A 171 11.44 -10.39 -6.87
CA VAL A 171 11.61 -9.26 -7.80
C VAL A 171 12.79 -9.51 -8.75
N THR A 172 13.86 -10.16 -8.28
CA THR A 172 15.04 -10.53 -9.10
C THR A 172 14.75 -11.50 -10.24
N ARG A 173 13.58 -12.15 -10.24
CA ARG A 173 13.12 -13.06 -11.30
C ARG A 173 12.06 -12.43 -12.20
N MET A 174 11.67 -11.19 -11.95
CA MET A 174 10.80 -10.41 -12.83
C MET A 174 11.64 -9.73 -13.90
N ARG A 175 11.43 -10.09 -15.17
CA ARG A 175 12.17 -9.50 -16.29
C ARG A 175 11.67 -8.09 -16.61
N CYS A 176 10.35 -7.90 -16.56
CA CYS A 176 9.70 -6.62 -16.76
C CYS A 176 8.29 -6.65 -16.18
N TRP A 177 7.68 -5.47 -16.05
CA TRP A 177 6.28 -5.30 -15.67
C TRP A 177 5.64 -4.18 -16.49
N ARG A 178 4.31 -4.19 -16.56
CA ARG A 178 3.51 -3.15 -17.20
C ARG A 178 2.24 -2.90 -16.40
N ILE A 179 1.74 -1.67 -16.50
CA ILE A 179 0.44 -1.29 -15.97
C ILE A 179 -0.44 -0.91 -17.16
N THR A 180 -1.61 -1.52 -17.24
CA THR A 180 -2.60 -1.27 -18.31
C THR A 180 -3.87 -0.72 -17.68
N ALA A 181 -4.43 0.35 -18.26
CA ALA A 181 -5.73 0.86 -17.88
C ALA A 181 -6.71 0.64 -19.04
N THR A 182 -7.72 -0.20 -18.83
CA THR A 182 -8.81 -0.42 -19.76
C THR A 182 -9.89 0.64 -19.51
N HIS A 183 -10.13 1.49 -20.51
CA HIS A 183 -11.25 2.43 -20.48
C HIS A 183 -12.55 1.69 -20.85
N ASN A 184 -13.13 0.91 -19.92
CA ASN A 184 -14.51 0.47 -20.09
C ASN A 184 -15.45 1.63 -19.74
N LYS A 185 -15.70 2.51 -20.72
CA LYS A 185 -16.90 3.35 -20.75
C LYS A 185 -18.12 2.49 -21.13
N GLU A 186 -18.51 1.55 -20.28
CA GLU A 186 -19.89 1.08 -20.34
C GLU A 186 -20.73 2.08 -19.55
N LYS A 187 -21.62 2.77 -20.27
CA LYS A 187 -22.62 3.69 -19.73
C LYS A 187 -23.54 2.91 -18.78
N MET A 188 -23.17 2.76 -17.51
CA MET A 188 -24.12 2.28 -16.51
C MET A 188 -25.04 3.43 -16.13
N ALA A 189 -26.34 3.18 -16.23
CA ALA A 189 -27.40 4.10 -15.83
C ALA A 189 -27.19 4.52 -14.36
N ALA A 190 -27.58 5.76 -14.04
CA ALA A 190 -27.25 6.48 -12.80
C ALA A 190 -27.69 5.83 -11.47
N ASN A 191 -28.29 4.62 -11.48
CA ASN A 191 -28.93 4.01 -10.32
C ASN A 191 -28.41 2.62 -9.92
N SER A 192 -27.33 2.09 -10.49
CA SER A 192 -26.69 0.86 -9.98
C SER A 192 -25.45 1.20 -9.14
N GLY A 193 -25.56 1.02 -7.82
CA GLY A 193 -24.45 1.12 -6.86
C GLY A 193 -23.42 -0.01 -7.00
N SER A 194 -22.86 -0.21 -8.19
CA SER A 194 -21.79 -1.19 -8.41
C SER A 194 -20.43 -0.49 -8.29
N ASN A 195 -19.63 -0.91 -7.31
CA ASN A 195 -18.19 -0.67 -7.27
C ASN A 195 -17.59 -1.07 -8.62
N GLY A 196 -17.34 -0.09 -9.48
CA GLY A 196 -16.73 -0.33 -10.79
C GLY A 196 -15.38 -1.00 -10.58
N SER A 197 -15.16 -2.17 -11.17
CA SER A 197 -13.82 -2.74 -11.30
C SER A 197 -12.98 -1.69 -11.99
N SER A 198 -11.92 -1.21 -11.34
CA SER A 198 -11.01 -0.33 -12.05
C SER A 198 -10.47 -1.13 -13.23
N GLY A 199 -10.43 -0.56 -14.43
CA GLY A 199 -9.91 -1.28 -15.58
C GLY A 199 -8.40 -1.55 -15.49
N LEU A 200 -7.82 -1.53 -14.28
CA LEU A 200 -6.39 -1.51 -14.03
C LEU A 200 -5.84 -2.92 -13.90
N GLU A 201 -4.83 -3.19 -14.69
CA GLU A 201 -4.09 -4.44 -14.69
C GLU A 201 -2.60 -4.17 -14.46
N LEU A 202 -2.00 -4.93 -13.55
CA LEU A 202 -0.55 -5.07 -13.41
C LEU A 202 -0.16 -6.43 -13.99
N SER A 203 0.64 -6.42 -15.06
CA SER A 203 1.24 -7.64 -15.61
C SER A 203 2.75 -7.66 -15.34
N PHE A 204 3.32 -8.83 -15.05
CA PHE A 204 4.77 -9.00 -15.00
C PHE A 204 5.23 -10.31 -15.66
N GLU A 205 6.38 -10.27 -16.33
CA GLU A 205 7.01 -11.43 -16.95
C GLU A 205 7.96 -12.08 -15.94
N TYR A 206 7.64 -13.29 -15.49
CA TYR A 206 8.37 -13.99 -14.45
C TYR A 206 9.14 -15.19 -14.99
N LEU A 207 10.39 -15.32 -14.57
CA LEU A 207 11.21 -16.50 -14.85
C LEU A 207 10.78 -17.66 -13.93
N MET A 208 10.01 -18.60 -14.47
CA MET A 208 9.59 -19.83 -13.79
C MET A 208 10.77 -20.81 -13.69
N PRO A 209 10.65 -21.90 -12.89
CA PRO A 209 11.63 -22.99 -12.93
C PRO A 209 11.80 -23.56 -14.36
N LYS A 210 12.99 -24.09 -14.67
CA LYS A 210 13.38 -24.58 -16.00
C LYS A 210 13.45 -23.48 -17.07
N ASP A 211 13.81 -22.27 -16.66
CA ASP A 211 14.07 -21.11 -17.53
C ASP A 211 12.91 -20.72 -18.46
N LYS A 212 11.69 -21.04 -18.05
CA LYS A 212 10.48 -20.67 -18.80
C LYS A 212 9.99 -19.30 -18.34
N LEU A 213 9.89 -18.35 -19.25
CA LEU A 213 9.21 -17.08 -18.99
C LEU A 213 7.69 -17.26 -19.05
N GLN A 214 6.99 -16.66 -18.10
CA GLN A 214 5.52 -16.65 -18.05
C GLN A 214 5.03 -15.26 -17.63
N TRP A 215 4.07 -14.72 -18.37
CA TRP A 215 3.33 -13.54 -17.95
C TRP A 215 2.29 -13.92 -16.90
N ILE A 216 2.20 -13.10 -15.85
CA ILE A 216 1.17 -13.18 -14.83
C ILE A 216 0.46 -11.83 -14.77
N ASN A 217 -0.87 -11.86 -14.82
CA ASN A 217 -1.71 -10.68 -14.86
C ASN A 217 -2.53 -10.57 -13.56
N ILE A 218 -2.51 -9.40 -12.94
CA ILE A 218 -3.27 -9.06 -11.74
C ILE A 218 -4.23 -7.92 -12.10
N SER A 219 -5.52 -8.14 -11.89
CA SER A 219 -6.60 -7.17 -12.16
C SER A 219 -7.29 -6.77 -10.86
N SER A 220 -7.47 -5.46 -10.65
CA SER A 220 -8.17 -4.89 -9.49
C SER A 220 -9.22 -3.87 -9.88
#